data_AF-A0A3M1Z3M1-F1
#
_entry.id   AF-A0A3M1Z3M1-F1
#
_cell.length_a   1.000
_cell.length_b   1.000
_cell.length_c   1.000
_cell.angle_alpha   90.00
_cell.angle_beta   90.00
_cell.angle_gamma   90.00
#
_symmetry.space_group_name_H-M   'P 1'
#
loop_
_entity.id
_entity.type
_entity.pdbx_description
1 polymer ?
#
loop_
_entity_poly.entity_id
_entity_poly.type
_entity_poly.pdbx_seq_one_letter_code
_entity_poly.pdbx_strand_id
1 'polypeptide(L)'
;MQNKPRESLVLLSALVVLPLMLVAFIGVFALMVNVSERSVAAQEARATAIEEDRQSSVRAAELTAIANRPVSFSREILPILQTRCVYCHGPDSIAGAPPNGLELDSYENVMLGSFFLPVVVPGEPENSTLILLLRSGGMPAESDPLPPEQIELIAKWIEQGALDN
;
A
#
# COMPACT_ATOMS: atom_id res chain seq x y z
N MET A 1 15.92 86.97 -51.87
CA MET A 1 16.67 85.69 -51.90
C MET A 1 15.89 84.68 -51.07
N GLN A 2 15.18 83.78 -51.76
CA GLN A 2 14.25 82.82 -51.17
C GLN A 2 15.04 81.62 -50.61
N ASN A 3 14.86 81.31 -49.33
CA ASN A 3 15.54 80.21 -48.66
C ASN A 3 14.62 78.98 -48.71
N LYS A 4 14.94 78.01 -49.58
CA LYS A 4 14.21 76.74 -49.72
C LYS A 4 14.64 75.81 -48.57
N PRO A 5 13.74 75.34 -47.69
CA PRO A 5 14.14 74.44 -46.62
C PRO A 5 14.33 73.00 -47.13
N ARG A 6 15.27 72.35 -46.46
CA ARG A 6 15.85 71.03 -46.66
C ARG A 6 14.86 69.87 -46.40
N GLU A 7 13.92 69.61 -47.30
CA GLU A 7 12.96 68.51 -47.13
C GLU A 7 13.45 67.13 -47.61
N SER A 8 14.48 67.06 -48.46
CA SER A 8 14.96 65.82 -49.07
C SER A 8 15.80 64.93 -48.13
N LEU A 9 16.23 65.42 -46.96
CA LEU A 9 17.06 64.64 -46.02
C LEU A 9 16.25 63.79 -45.04
N VAL A 10 14.95 64.09 -44.86
CA VAL A 10 14.08 63.38 -43.89
C VAL A 10 13.50 62.09 -44.49
N LEU A 11 13.34 62.00 -45.81
CA LEU A 11 12.81 60.81 -46.47
C LEU A 11 13.84 59.67 -46.61
N LEU A 12 15.14 60.00 -46.71
CA LEU A 12 16.20 59.01 -46.86
C LEU A 12 16.50 58.27 -45.55
N SER A 13 16.24 58.88 -44.39
CA SER A 13 16.40 58.23 -43.09
C SER A 13 15.27 57.24 -42.79
N ALA A 14 14.04 57.51 -43.23
CA ALA A 14 12.89 56.61 -43.03
C ALA A 14 13.06 55.25 -43.73
N LEU A 15 13.65 55.21 -44.93
CA LEU A 15 13.90 53.99 -45.71
C LEU A 15 14.97 53.06 -45.12
N VAL A 16 15.87 53.59 -44.29
CA VAL A 16 16.94 52.81 -43.64
C VAL A 16 16.54 52.42 -42.20
N VAL A 17 15.82 53.30 -41.50
CA VAL A 17 15.39 53.06 -40.11
C VAL A 17 14.26 52.02 -40.03
N LEU A 18 13.33 52.00 -40.99
CA LEU A 18 12.21 51.04 -41.00
C LEU A 18 12.63 49.56 -41.12
N PRO A 19 13.50 49.14 -42.06
CA PRO A 19 13.95 47.74 -42.14
C PRO A 19 14.83 47.34 -40.95
N LEU A 20 15.65 48.25 -40.41
CA LEU A 20 16.43 48.00 -39.18
C LEU A 20 15.53 47.77 -37.96
N MET A 21 14.47 48.57 -37.81
CA MET A 21 13.45 48.35 -36.79
C MET A 21 12.72 47.03 -37.00
N LEU A 22 12.33 46.68 -38.24
CA LEU A 22 11.64 45.44 -38.55
C LEU A 22 12.49 44.19 -38.22
N VAL A 23 13.78 44.19 -38.55
CA VAL A 23 14.71 43.10 -38.21
C VAL A 23 14.89 42.99 -36.69
N ALA A 24 14.94 44.12 -35.97
CA ALA A 24 14.96 44.12 -34.51
C ALA A 24 13.65 43.55 -33.92
N PHE A 25 12.49 43.91 -34.47
CA PHE A 25 11.19 43.38 -34.04
C PHE A 25 11.06 41.87 -34.29
N ILE A 26 11.47 41.38 -35.47
CA ILE A 26 11.47 39.95 -35.79
C ILE A 26 12.43 39.18 -34.87
N GLY A 27 13.62 39.73 -34.59
CA GLY A 27 14.59 39.13 -33.68
C GLY A 27 14.11 39.06 -32.23
N VAL A 28 13.48 40.12 -31.73
CA VAL A 28 12.89 40.14 -30.37
C VAL A 28 11.70 39.20 -30.27
N PHE A 29 10.85 39.12 -31.30
CA PHE A 29 9.72 38.18 -31.33
C PHE A 29 10.20 36.72 -31.36
N ALA A 30 11.17 36.38 -32.22
CA ALA A 30 11.76 35.04 -32.26
C ALA A 30 12.46 34.66 -30.95
N LEU A 31 13.13 35.62 -30.29
CA LEU A 31 13.72 35.42 -28.97
C LEU A 31 12.65 35.18 -27.90
N MET A 32 11.56 35.96 -27.91
CA MET A 32 10.42 35.79 -26.99
C MET A 32 9.73 34.43 -27.16
N VAL A 33 9.53 33.98 -28.40
CA VAL A 33 8.96 32.65 -28.70
C VAL A 33 9.88 31.53 -28.19
N ASN A 34 11.18 31.60 -28.48
CA ASN A 34 12.16 30.62 -27.99
C ASN A 34 12.32 30.63 -26.45
N VAL A 35 12.12 31.77 -25.79
CA VAL A 35 12.11 31.86 -24.31
C VAL A 35 10.86 31.19 -23.72
N SER A 36 9.70 31.33 -24.37
CA SER A 36 8.44 30.72 -23.90
C SER A 36 8.42 29.19 -24.04
N GLU A 37 8.99 28.64 -25.12
CA GLU A 37 9.04 27.18 -25.30
C GLU A 37 9.94 26.50 -24.25
N ARG A 38 11.03 27.17 -23.86
CA ARG A 38 11.95 26.69 -22.82
C ARG A 38 11.36 26.74 -21.41
N SER A 39 10.50 27.72 -21.12
CA SER A 39 9.83 27.80 -19.80
C SER A 39 8.75 26.74 -19.63
N VAL A 40 8.00 26.42 -20.70
CA VAL A 40 6.99 25.37 -20.69
C VAL A 40 7.63 23.99 -20.46
N ALA A 41 8.70 23.64 -21.18
CA ALA A 41 9.40 22.36 -20.99
C ALA A 41 9.99 22.20 -19.57
N ALA A 42 10.51 23.29 -18.98
CA ALA A 42 11.01 23.28 -17.61
C ALA A 42 9.88 23.15 -16.57
N GLN A 43 8.68 23.63 -16.89
CA GLN A 43 7.50 23.53 -16.03
C GLN A 43 6.88 22.13 -16.09
N GLU A 44 6.87 21.47 -17.26
CA GLU A 44 6.40 20.09 -17.42
C GLU A 44 7.30 19.08 -16.70
N ALA A 45 8.63 19.20 -16.80
CA ALA A 45 9.56 18.31 -16.09
C ALA A 45 9.46 18.43 -14.56
N ARG A 46 9.08 19.60 -14.05
CA ARG A 46 8.82 19.80 -12.60
C ARG A 46 7.49 19.17 -12.18
N ALA A 47 6.47 19.23 -13.04
CA ALA A 47 5.17 18.62 -12.77
C ALA A 47 5.24 17.08 -12.75
N THR A 48 6.02 16.47 -13.64
CA THR A 48 6.20 15.01 -13.66
C THR A 48 6.94 14.49 -12.42
N ALA A 49 7.98 15.21 -11.97
CA ALA A 49 8.72 14.82 -10.76
C ALA A 49 7.87 14.88 -9.48
N ILE A 50 6.94 15.83 -9.38
CA ILE A 50 5.99 15.93 -8.26
C ILE A 50 4.98 14.78 -8.28
N GLU A 51 4.52 14.39 -9.47
CA GLU A 51 3.56 13.29 -9.62
C GLU A 51 4.19 11.91 -9.33
N GLU A 52 5.45 11.70 -9.71
CA GLU A 52 6.18 10.46 -9.41
C GLU A 52 6.41 10.27 -7.89
N ASP A 53 6.77 11.33 -7.18
CA ASP A 53 6.89 11.31 -5.71
C ASP A 53 5.54 11.03 -5.03
N ARG A 54 4.46 11.64 -5.55
CA ARG A 54 3.10 11.37 -5.07
C ARG A 54 2.67 9.91 -5.33
N GLN A 55 3.00 9.34 -6.48
CA GLN A 55 2.68 7.94 -6.78
C GLN A 55 3.49 6.97 -5.91
N SER A 56 4.76 7.29 -5.65
CA SER A 56 5.62 6.52 -4.74
C SER A 56 5.04 6.47 -3.32
N SER A 57 4.64 7.62 -2.78
CA SER A 57 4.06 7.71 -1.43
C SER A 57 2.70 7.02 -1.31
N VAL A 58 1.81 7.14 -2.31
CA VAL A 58 0.53 6.42 -2.33
C VAL A 58 0.74 4.90 -2.36
N ARG A 59 1.68 4.42 -3.18
CA ARG A 59 1.97 2.98 -3.25
C ARG A 59 2.56 2.44 -1.96
N ALA A 60 3.41 3.21 -1.28
CA ALA A 60 3.93 2.84 0.04
C ALA A 60 2.79 2.70 1.07
N ALA A 61 1.86 3.65 1.11
CA ALA A 61 0.71 3.59 2.02
C ALA A 61 -0.20 2.38 1.75
N GLU A 62 -0.45 2.06 0.48
CA GLU A 62 -1.23 0.87 0.10
C GLU A 62 -0.52 -0.43 0.51
N LEU A 63 0.79 -0.53 0.29
CA LEU A 63 1.57 -1.69 0.75
C LEU A 63 1.51 -1.85 2.28
N THR A 64 1.58 -0.76 3.03
CA THR A 64 1.42 -0.79 4.49
C THR A 64 0.02 -1.25 4.89
N ALA A 65 -1.03 -0.76 4.21
CA ALA A 65 -2.40 -1.17 4.49
C ALA A 65 -2.63 -2.67 4.20
N ILE A 66 -2.06 -3.19 3.11
CA ILE A 66 -2.11 -4.61 2.77
C ILE A 66 -1.37 -5.46 3.82
N ALA A 67 -0.18 -5.03 4.25
CA ALA A 67 0.60 -5.73 5.26
C ALA A 67 -0.11 -5.78 6.64
N ASN A 68 -0.83 -4.70 6.98
CA ASN A 68 -1.56 -4.54 8.23
C ASN A 68 -3.04 -4.92 8.16
N ARG A 69 -3.49 -5.56 7.07
CA ARG A 69 -4.89 -5.99 6.98
C ARG A 69 -5.21 -6.96 8.13
N PRO A 70 -6.42 -6.90 8.69
CA PRO A 70 -6.89 -7.89 9.64
C PRO A 70 -6.86 -9.29 9.01
N VAL A 71 -6.38 -10.26 9.76
CA VAL A 71 -6.50 -11.68 9.44
C VAL A 71 -7.95 -12.07 9.64
N SER A 72 -8.53 -12.74 8.64
CA SER A 72 -9.92 -13.20 8.68
C SER A 72 -10.02 -14.57 9.34
N PHE A 73 -10.81 -14.69 10.41
CA PHE A 73 -11.05 -16.01 11.01
C PHE A 73 -11.67 -16.96 10.00
N SER A 74 -12.77 -16.55 9.37
CA SER A 74 -13.55 -17.40 8.46
C SER A 74 -12.78 -17.84 7.22
N ARG A 75 -11.94 -16.95 6.64
CA ARG A 75 -11.23 -17.21 5.38
C ARG A 75 -9.83 -17.79 5.57
N GLU A 76 -9.16 -17.49 6.68
CA GLU A 76 -7.72 -17.77 6.84
C GLU A 76 -7.42 -18.71 8.01
N ILE A 77 -8.14 -18.60 9.13
CA ILE A 77 -7.88 -19.42 10.34
C ILE A 77 -8.70 -20.70 10.34
N LEU A 78 -10.02 -20.60 10.15
CA LEU A 78 -10.93 -21.73 10.22
C LEU A 78 -10.55 -22.86 9.25
N PRO A 79 -10.14 -22.62 7.99
CA PRO A 79 -9.71 -23.70 7.10
C PRO A 79 -8.49 -24.47 7.60
N ILE A 80 -7.58 -23.81 8.33
CA ILE A 80 -6.41 -24.45 8.95
C ILE A 80 -6.89 -25.37 10.07
N LEU A 81 -7.75 -24.87 10.97
CA LEU A 81 -8.28 -25.64 12.09
C LEU A 81 -9.11 -26.85 11.60
N GLN A 82 -9.95 -26.65 10.59
CA GLN A 82 -10.74 -27.73 9.96
C GLN A 82 -9.85 -28.83 9.39
N THR A 83 -8.75 -28.44 8.72
CA THR A 83 -7.86 -29.41 8.07
C THR A 83 -6.92 -30.12 9.04
N ARG A 84 -6.45 -29.42 10.09
CA ARG A 84 -5.34 -29.88 10.93
C ARG A 84 -5.75 -30.29 12.35
N CYS A 85 -6.91 -29.83 12.83
CA CYS A 85 -7.27 -29.94 14.25
C CYS A 85 -8.60 -30.67 14.48
N VAL A 86 -9.63 -30.39 13.67
CA VAL A 86 -11.01 -30.87 13.87
C VAL A 86 -11.13 -32.40 13.87
N TYR A 87 -10.21 -33.13 13.22
CA TYR A 87 -10.18 -34.59 13.26
C TYR A 87 -10.12 -35.16 14.69
N CYS A 88 -9.41 -34.49 15.60
CA CYS A 88 -9.35 -34.85 17.02
C CYS A 88 -10.14 -33.87 17.90
N HIS A 89 -10.23 -32.60 17.51
CA HIS A 89 -10.84 -31.50 18.27
C HIS A 89 -12.13 -31.01 17.62
N GLY A 90 -12.97 -31.93 17.17
CA GLY A 90 -14.25 -31.63 16.52
C GLY A 90 -15.37 -32.50 17.06
N PRO A 91 -16.62 -32.22 16.66
CA PRO A 91 -17.80 -32.93 17.16
C PRO A 91 -17.72 -34.44 16.86
N ASP A 92 -17.19 -34.81 15.70
CA ASP A 92 -16.97 -36.20 15.28
C ASP A 92 -15.51 -36.65 15.53
N SER A 93 -14.95 -36.26 16.67
CA SER A 93 -13.57 -36.61 17.05
C SER A 93 -13.30 -38.11 16.93
N ILE A 94 -12.17 -38.48 16.32
CA ILE A 94 -11.73 -39.88 16.23
C ILE A 94 -11.50 -40.53 17.61
N ALA A 95 -11.23 -39.73 18.64
CA ALA A 95 -11.06 -40.20 20.01
C ALA A 95 -12.41 -40.51 20.70
N GLY A 96 -13.53 -40.39 19.99
CA GLY A 96 -14.89 -40.54 20.50
C GLY A 96 -15.44 -39.26 21.13
N ALA A 97 -14.57 -38.40 21.67
CA ALA A 97 -14.90 -37.05 22.13
C ALA A 97 -13.67 -36.13 22.02
N PRO A 98 -13.85 -34.81 21.86
CA PRO A 98 -12.75 -33.86 21.86
C PRO A 98 -11.91 -33.94 23.15
N PRO A 99 -10.58 -34.09 23.06
CA PRO A 99 -9.72 -34.10 24.24
C PRO A 99 -9.92 -32.84 25.08
N ASN A 100 -10.14 -33.03 26.38
CA ASN A 100 -10.45 -31.95 27.33
C ASN A 100 -11.69 -31.10 26.96
N GLY A 101 -12.58 -31.63 26.12
CA GLY A 101 -13.75 -30.91 25.63
C GLY A 101 -13.43 -29.75 24.69
N LEU A 102 -12.20 -29.70 24.15
CA LEU A 102 -11.80 -28.61 23.27
C LEU A 102 -12.25 -28.88 21.84
N GLU A 103 -13.24 -28.12 21.39
CA GLU A 103 -13.72 -28.09 20.01
C GLU A 103 -13.14 -26.88 19.26
N LEU A 104 -12.73 -27.08 18.00
CA LEU A 104 -12.02 -26.08 17.17
C LEU A 104 -12.65 -25.93 15.77
N ASP A 105 -13.92 -26.32 15.62
CA ASP A 105 -14.66 -26.35 14.35
C ASP A 105 -15.48 -25.09 14.06
N SER A 106 -15.61 -24.18 15.03
CA SER A 106 -16.30 -22.89 14.91
C SER A 106 -15.59 -21.79 15.69
N TYR A 107 -15.91 -20.52 15.40
CA TYR A 107 -15.34 -19.39 16.14
C TYR A 107 -15.71 -19.48 17.63
N GLU A 108 -17.00 -19.75 17.89
CA GLU A 108 -17.55 -19.83 19.24
C GLU A 108 -16.86 -20.92 20.06
N ASN A 109 -16.61 -22.09 19.47
CA ASN A 109 -15.94 -23.19 20.15
C ASN A 109 -14.46 -22.89 20.43
N VAL A 110 -13.75 -22.30 19.46
CA VAL A 110 -12.35 -21.87 19.63
C VAL A 110 -12.22 -20.87 20.78
N MET A 111 -13.14 -19.91 20.85
CA MET A 111 -13.13 -18.86 21.88
C MET A 111 -13.67 -19.34 23.24
N LEU A 112 -14.55 -20.35 23.26
CA LEU A 112 -14.99 -21.02 24.48
C LEU A 112 -13.83 -21.73 25.18
N GLY A 113 -12.96 -22.36 24.39
CA GLY A 113 -11.78 -23.07 24.88
C GLY A 113 -12.08 -24.47 25.44
N SER A 114 -11.21 -24.95 26.32
CA SER A 114 -11.34 -26.29 26.91
C SER A 114 -12.22 -26.26 28.17
N PHE A 115 -12.51 -27.42 28.74
CA PHE A 115 -13.21 -27.53 30.03
C PHE A 115 -12.50 -26.80 31.20
N PHE A 116 -11.21 -26.55 31.09
CA PHE A 116 -10.41 -26.00 32.18
C PHE A 116 -10.09 -24.52 31.99
N LEU A 117 -9.65 -24.14 30.79
CA LEU A 117 -9.11 -22.82 30.49
C LEU A 117 -9.37 -22.43 29.03
N PRO A 118 -9.43 -21.11 28.75
CA PRO A 118 -9.34 -20.58 27.39
C PRO A 118 -8.03 -21.06 26.72
N VAL A 119 -8.10 -21.36 25.43
CA VAL A 119 -6.90 -21.71 24.64
C VAL A 119 -6.40 -20.55 23.79
N VAL A 120 -7.27 -19.55 23.57
CA VAL A 120 -6.99 -18.28 22.91
C VAL A 120 -7.24 -17.15 23.90
N VAL A 121 -6.27 -16.25 24.04
CA VAL A 121 -6.37 -15.01 24.80
C VAL A 121 -6.23 -13.85 23.81
N PRO A 122 -7.33 -13.16 23.46
CA PRO A 122 -7.30 -12.05 22.51
C PRO A 122 -6.26 -11.00 22.86
N GLY A 123 -5.42 -10.64 21.89
CA GLY A 123 -4.32 -9.68 22.03
C GLY A 123 -3.04 -10.25 22.65
N GLU A 124 -3.07 -11.49 23.17
CA GLU A 124 -1.96 -12.07 23.92
C GLU A 124 -1.57 -13.46 23.35
N PRO A 125 -0.93 -13.51 22.16
CA PRO A 125 -0.53 -14.78 21.54
C PRO A 125 0.41 -15.59 22.44
N GLU A 126 1.34 -14.94 23.15
CA GLU A 126 2.29 -15.61 24.04
C GLU A 126 1.63 -16.22 25.29
N ASN A 127 0.45 -15.72 25.69
CA ASN A 127 -0.33 -16.28 26.80
C ASN A 127 -1.43 -17.23 26.32
N SER A 128 -1.54 -17.46 25.01
CA SER A 128 -2.51 -18.38 24.42
C SER A 128 -1.94 -19.79 24.35
N THR A 129 -2.55 -20.74 25.08
CA THR A 129 -2.11 -22.15 25.08
C THR A 129 -2.05 -22.76 23.68
N LEU A 130 -2.95 -22.34 22.78
CA LEU A 130 -2.92 -22.76 21.38
C LEU A 130 -1.55 -22.49 20.73
N ILE A 131 -1.01 -21.27 20.85
CA ILE A 131 0.29 -20.90 20.27
C ILE A 131 1.45 -21.63 20.96
N LEU A 132 1.40 -21.77 22.28
CA LEU A 132 2.42 -22.49 23.04
C LEU A 132 2.54 -23.94 22.56
N LEU A 133 1.41 -24.64 22.36
CA LEU A 133 1.40 -26.01 21.87
C LEU A 133 1.82 -26.13 20.40
N LEU A 134 1.41 -25.19 19.54
CA LEU A 134 1.82 -25.18 18.14
C LEU A 134 3.33 -24.96 17.99
N ARG A 135 3.90 -23.98 18.69
CA ARG A 135 5.34 -23.65 18.61
C ARG A 135 6.25 -24.72 19.23
N SER A 136 5.77 -25.41 20.28
CA SER A 136 6.49 -26.52 20.90
C SER A 136 6.36 -27.84 20.12
N GLY A 137 5.51 -27.89 19.09
CA GLY A 137 5.21 -29.12 18.34
C GLY A 137 4.38 -30.13 19.13
N GLY A 138 3.73 -29.72 20.23
CA GLY A 138 2.82 -30.58 20.99
C GLY A 138 1.49 -30.81 20.29
N MET A 139 1.12 -29.95 19.34
CA MET A 139 -0.05 -30.12 18.48
C MET A 139 0.28 -29.80 17.01
N PRO A 140 -0.24 -30.58 16.04
CA PRO A 140 -1.04 -31.79 16.24
C PRO A 140 -0.19 -32.96 16.76
N ALA A 141 -0.74 -33.79 17.66
CA ALA A 141 0.03 -34.83 18.35
C ALA A 141 0.40 -36.04 17.45
N GLU A 142 -0.51 -36.42 16.55
CA GLU A 142 -0.39 -37.63 15.71
C GLU A 142 -0.13 -37.29 14.23
N SER A 143 0.32 -36.07 13.93
CA SER A 143 0.70 -35.65 12.59
C SER A 143 1.86 -34.68 12.60
N ASP A 144 2.39 -34.37 11.41
CA ASP A 144 3.45 -33.36 11.30
C ASP A 144 3.01 -32.00 11.89
N PRO A 145 3.94 -31.25 12.51
CA PRO A 145 3.69 -29.89 12.96
C PRO A 145 3.13 -28.99 11.84
N LEU A 146 2.44 -27.92 12.23
CA LEU A 146 2.03 -26.90 11.26
C LEU A 146 3.26 -26.20 10.67
N PRO A 147 3.21 -25.78 9.39
CA PRO A 147 4.20 -24.88 8.82
C PRO A 147 4.31 -23.61 9.67
N PRO A 148 5.53 -23.05 9.86
CA PRO A 148 5.72 -21.84 10.66
C PRO A 148 4.82 -20.68 10.21
N GLU A 149 4.56 -20.54 8.91
CA GLU A 149 3.72 -19.48 8.36
C GLU A 149 2.27 -19.58 8.82
N GLN A 150 1.74 -20.79 9.01
CA GLN A 150 0.39 -21.00 9.54
C GLN A 150 0.32 -20.68 11.04
N ILE A 151 1.37 -21.05 11.79
CA ILE A 151 1.46 -20.74 13.23
C ILE A 151 1.49 -19.22 13.42
N GLU A 152 2.30 -18.50 12.65
CA GLU A 152 2.40 -17.04 12.73
C GLU A 152 1.13 -16.34 12.23
N LEU A 153 0.40 -16.92 11.26
CA LEU A 153 -0.90 -16.42 10.85
C LEU A 153 -1.94 -16.50 11.97
N ILE A 154 -1.98 -17.63 12.69
CA ILE A 154 -2.84 -17.80 13.88
C ILE A 154 -2.40 -16.85 14.99
N ALA A 155 -1.09 -16.72 15.25
CA ALA A 155 -0.56 -15.81 16.26
C ALA A 155 -0.94 -14.35 15.95
N LYS A 156 -0.81 -13.92 14.69
CA LYS A 156 -1.21 -12.59 14.23
C LYS A 156 -2.71 -12.35 14.38
N TRP A 157 -3.55 -13.33 14.08
CA TRP A 157 -5.00 -13.22 14.31
C TRP A 157 -5.31 -13.02 15.80
N ILE A 158 -4.63 -13.77 16.69
CA ILE A 158 -4.77 -13.59 18.14
C ILE A 158 -4.29 -12.21 18.57
N GLU A 159 -3.11 -11.78 18.12
CA GLU A 159 -2.55 -10.44 18.38
C GLU A 159 -3.52 -9.32 17.97
N GLN A 160 -4.23 -9.49 16.85
CA GLN A 160 -5.26 -8.57 16.35
C GLN A 160 -6.58 -8.63 17.14
N GLY A 161 -6.63 -9.37 18.24
CA GLY A 161 -7.79 -9.47 19.12
C GLY A 161 -8.71 -10.64 18.81
N ALA A 162 -8.25 -11.64 18.02
CA ALA A 162 -8.99 -12.85 17.71
C ALA A 162 -10.43 -12.59 17.21
N LEU A 163 -10.56 -11.71 16.20
CA LEU A 163 -11.86 -11.25 15.69
C LEU A 163 -12.56 -12.32 14.84
N ASP A 164 -13.90 -12.29 14.84
CA ASP A 164 -14.74 -13.05 13.89
C ASP A 164 -15.11 -12.15 12.68
N ASN A 165 -14.47 -12.37 11.52
CA ASN A 165 -14.46 -11.44 10.37
C ASN A 165 -14.16 -12.10 9.00
#